data_AF-A0A429BSL1-F1
#
_entry.id   AF-A0A429BSL1-F1
#
_cell.length_a   1.000
_cell.length_b   1.000
_cell.length_c   1.000
_cell.angle_alpha   90.00
_cell.angle_beta   90.00
_cell.angle_gamma   90.00
#
_symmetry.space_group_name_H-M   'P 1'
#
loop_
_entity.id
_entity.type
_entity.pdbx_description
1 polymer ?
#
loop_
_entity_poly.entity_id
_entity_poly.type
_entity_poly.pdbx_seq_one_letter_code
_entity_poly.pdbx_strand_id
1 'polypeptide(L)'
;MRQMAIGDVTYTDALGGRVTFTQTEDFTVRMTGQFNEGFDDQDAKVLLHVGDVPPAGSLDLGINPPGTSAFEHDFNGVTIADFTDVPIRIIAGNSVVAVCDPTVPVF
;
A
#
# COMPACT_ATOMS: atom_id res chain seq x y z
N MET A 1 -24.22 -4.29 -20.57
CA MET A 1 -23.38 -3.78 -19.46
C MET A 1 -22.00 -4.39 -19.67
N ARG A 2 -20.96 -3.57 -19.92
CA ARG A 2 -19.60 -4.09 -20.10
C ARG A 2 -19.08 -4.47 -18.71
N GLN A 3 -18.65 -5.72 -18.57
CA GLN A 3 -17.88 -6.18 -17.42
C GLN A 3 -16.62 -5.31 -17.34
N MET A 4 -16.58 -4.37 -16.40
CA MET A 4 -15.34 -3.67 -16.06
C MET A 4 -14.38 -4.71 -15.50
N ALA A 5 -13.16 -4.74 -16.03
CA ALA A 5 -12.11 -5.57 -15.48
C ALA A 5 -11.81 -5.06 -14.06
N ILE A 6 -12.19 -5.85 -13.05
CA ILE A 6 -11.70 -5.72 -11.68
C ILE A 6 -10.24 -6.15 -11.75
N GLY A 7 -9.32 -5.19 -11.64
CA GLY A 7 -7.88 -5.42 -11.72
C GLY A 7 -7.21 -5.27 -10.36
N ASP A 8 -6.10 -5.97 -10.17
CA ASP A 8 -5.27 -5.89 -8.98
C ASP A 8 -3.86 -5.38 -9.32
N VAL A 9 -3.33 -4.46 -8.51
CA VAL A 9 -1.90 -4.10 -8.52
C VAL A 9 -1.28 -4.62 -7.24
N THR A 10 -0.26 -5.46 -7.38
CA THR A 10 0.46 -6.04 -6.25
C THR A 10 1.88 -5.49 -6.18
N TYR A 11 2.34 -5.28 -4.96
CA TYR A 11 3.70 -4.94 -4.60
C TYR A 11 4.22 -6.07 -3.72
N THR A 12 5.21 -6.81 -4.20
CA THR A 12 5.90 -7.84 -3.42
C THR A 12 7.32 -7.40 -3.12
N ASP A 13 7.92 -7.97 -2.07
CA ASP A 13 9.37 -7.94 -1.78
C ASP A 13 9.92 -6.72 -1.02
N ALA A 14 9.05 -5.84 -0.51
CA ALA A 14 9.44 -4.88 0.52
C ALA A 14 9.15 -5.46 1.90
N LEU A 15 10.19 -5.60 2.74
CA LEU A 15 10.06 -6.01 4.16
C LEU A 15 9.30 -7.34 4.35
N GLY A 16 9.52 -8.30 3.44
CA GLY A 16 8.88 -9.62 3.44
C GLY A 16 7.35 -9.59 3.27
N GLY A 17 6.79 -8.46 2.84
CA GLY A 17 5.36 -8.20 2.80
C GLY A 17 4.74 -8.16 1.41
N ARG A 18 3.42 -7.91 1.42
CA ARG A 18 2.63 -7.67 0.21
C ARG A 18 1.66 -6.50 0.44
N VAL A 19 1.55 -5.62 -0.54
CA VAL A 19 0.46 -4.64 -0.64
C VAL A 19 -0.30 -4.88 -1.93
N THR A 20 -1.62 -4.87 -1.85
CA THR A 20 -2.53 -5.11 -2.98
C THR A 20 -3.54 -3.99 -3.06
N PHE A 21 -3.72 -3.42 -4.26
CA PHE A 21 -4.80 -2.49 -4.58
C PHE A 21 -5.82 -3.23 -5.43
N THR A 22 -7.09 -3.15 -5.04
CA THR A 22 -8.21 -3.80 -5.73
C THR A 22 -9.29 -2.75 -5.99
N GLN A 23 -9.74 -2.65 -7.24
CA GLN A 23 -10.90 -1.81 -7.55
C GLN A 23 -12.20 -2.49 -7.11
N THR A 24 -12.85 -1.92 -6.10
CA THR A 24 -14.08 -2.49 -5.51
C THR A 24 -15.35 -1.91 -6.13
N GLU A 25 -15.28 -0.67 -6.63
CA GLU A 25 -16.37 0.04 -7.31
C GLU A 25 -15.81 0.96 -8.42
N ASP A 26 -16.68 1.62 -9.20
CA ASP A 26 -16.27 2.46 -10.35
C ASP A 26 -15.22 3.53 -9.98
N PHE A 27 -15.28 4.07 -8.75
CA PHE A 27 -14.37 5.10 -8.26
C PHE A 27 -13.88 4.83 -6.83
N THR A 28 -13.76 3.55 -6.47
CA THR A 28 -13.28 3.13 -5.14
C THR A 28 -12.20 2.07 -5.32
N VAL A 29 -11.02 2.33 -4.76
CA VAL A 29 -9.90 1.39 -4.73
C VAL A 29 -9.53 1.09 -3.29
N ARG A 30 -9.52 -0.19 -2.95
CA ARG A 30 -9.12 -0.69 -1.64
C ARG A 30 -7.66 -1.12 -1.67
N MET A 31 -6.87 -0.57 -0.75
CA MET A 31 -5.54 -1.07 -0.44
C MET A 31 -5.61 -2.02 0.75
N THR A 32 -5.00 -3.19 0.62
CA THR A 32 -4.77 -4.13 1.73
C THR A 32 -3.31 -4.54 1.76
N GLY A 33 -2.79 -4.89 2.94
CA GLY A 33 -1.43 -5.41 3.00
C GLY A 33 -0.97 -5.79 4.39
N GLN A 34 0.25 -6.31 4.42
CA GLN A 34 0.99 -6.62 5.63
C GLN A 34 2.49 -6.69 5.30
N PHE A 35 3.35 -6.18 6.18
CA PHE A 35 4.78 -6.46 6.18
C PHE A 35 5.11 -7.48 7.25
N ASN A 36 6.02 -8.40 6.95
CA ASN A 36 6.35 -9.50 7.86
C ASN A 36 7.69 -9.32 8.56
N GLU A 37 8.50 -8.33 8.14
CA GLU A 37 9.85 -8.09 8.64
C GLU A 37 10.15 -6.59 8.75
N GLY A 38 11.29 -6.23 9.33
CA GLY A 38 11.84 -4.86 9.34
C GLY A 38 11.31 -3.93 10.44
N PHE A 39 10.43 -4.40 11.31
CA PHE A 39 9.83 -3.61 12.39
C PHE A 39 9.89 -4.34 13.74
N ASP A 40 10.97 -4.12 14.49
CA ASP A 40 11.19 -4.78 15.79
C ASP A 40 10.67 -3.95 16.98
N ASP A 41 10.51 -2.64 16.81
CA ASP A 41 10.05 -1.72 17.84
C ASP A 41 8.53 -1.51 17.73
N GLN A 42 7.77 -2.07 18.68
CA GLN A 42 6.31 -1.99 18.71
C GLN A 42 5.78 -0.55 18.91
N ASP A 43 6.59 0.33 19.50
CA ASP A 43 6.20 1.72 19.77
C ASP A 43 6.62 2.68 18.65
N ALA A 44 7.31 2.19 17.62
CA ALA A 44 7.73 3.01 16.49
C ALA A 44 6.51 3.44 15.66
N LYS A 45 6.55 4.70 15.21
CA LYS A 45 5.54 5.24 14.29
C LYS A 45 5.98 5.02 12.84
N VAL A 46 5.17 4.28 12.09
CA VAL A 46 5.44 3.96 10.68
C VAL A 46 4.26 4.40 9.83
N LEU A 47 4.56 5.12 8.74
CA LEU A 47 3.58 5.60 7.78
C LEU A 47 3.79 4.94 6.42
N LEU A 48 2.69 4.55 5.77
CA LEU A 48 2.68 4.13 4.37
C LEU A 48 2.17 5.26 3.49
N HIS A 49 2.93 5.58 2.45
CA HIS A 49 2.62 6.61 1.46
C HIS A 49 2.56 5.99 0.06
N VAL A 50 1.61 6.45 -0.76
CA VAL A 50 1.46 6.03 -2.15
C VAL A 50 1.79 7.21 -3.06
N GLY A 51 2.85 7.10 -3.87
CA GLY A 51 3.30 8.12 -4.82
C GLY A 51 4.01 9.33 -4.19
N ASP A 52 4.14 10.41 -4.98
CA ASP A 52 4.82 11.66 -4.61
C ASP A 52 3.87 12.71 -3.97
N VAL A 53 2.66 12.30 -3.62
CA VAL A 53 1.60 13.21 -3.19
C VAL A 53 1.77 13.52 -1.68
N PRO A 54 1.80 14.80 -1.24
CA PRO A 54 1.67 15.13 0.18
C PRO A 54 0.29 14.65 0.67
N PRO A 55 0.18 14.21 1.93
CA PRO A 55 -0.58 13.02 2.30
C PRO A 55 -2.09 13.25 2.22
N ALA A 56 -2.71 12.78 1.15
CA ALA A 56 -4.15 12.56 1.15
C ALA A 56 -4.52 11.27 1.91
N GLY A 57 -3.55 10.43 2.30
CA GLY A 57 -3.83 9.15 2.96
C GLY A 57 -2.60 8.44 3.54
N SER A 58 -1.77 9.12 4.34
CA SER A 58 -0.77 8.40 5.15
C SER A 58 -1.48 7.44 6.08
N LEU A 59 -1.24 6.14 5.90
CA LEU A 59 -1.77 5.12 6.77
C LEU A 59 -0.78 4.85 7.90
N ASP A 60 -1.22 5.02 9.15
CA ASP A 60 -0.44 4.62 10.33
C ASP A 60 -0.49 3.09 10.45
N LEU A 61 0.68 2.46 10.40
CA LEU A 61 0.80 1.02 10.46
C LEU A 61 0.98 0.57 11.90
N GLY A 62 0.05 -0.21 12.41
CA GLY A 62 0.21 -0.88 13.70
C GLY A 62 1.33 -1.93 13.60
N ILE A 63 2.41 -1.74 14.35
CA ILE A 63 3.54 -2.67 14.37
C ILE A 63 3.19 -3.91 15.21
N ASN A 64 3.44 -5.09 14.64
CA ASN A 64 3.37 -6.37 15.32
C ASN A 64 4.67 -7.11 15.00
N PRO A 65 5.71 -6.97 15.85
CA PRO A 65 7.05 -7.43 15.51
C PRO A 65 7.10 -8.90 15.08
N PRO A 66 7.94 -9.26 14.09
CA PRO A 66 8.94 -8.41 13.43
C PRO A 66 8.39 -7.56 12.26
N GLY A 67 7.07 -7.47 12.10
CA GLY A 67 6.42 -6.82 10.96
C GLY A 67 5.31 -5.85 11.39
N THR A 68 4.27 -5.75 10.56
CA THR A 68 3.06 -4.99 10.86
C THR A 68 1.86 -5.91 11.06
N SER A 69 0.83 -5.37 11.69
CA SER A 69 -0.52 -5.92 11.57
C SER A 69 -1.01 -5.80 10.14
N ALA A 70 -1.99 -6.62 9.77
CA ALA A 70 -2.71 -6.45 8.50
C ALA A 70 -3.44 -5.10 8.50
N PHE A 71 -3.44 -4.43 7.36
CA PHE A 71 -4.05 -3.12 7.19
C PHE A 71 -4.95 -3.05 5.96
N GLU A 72 -5.93 -2.16 6.02
CA GLU A 72 -6.90 -1.89 4.95
C GLU A 72 -7.18 -0.38 4.88
N HIS A 73 -7.30 0.18 3.67
CA HIS A 73 -7.69 1.56 3.44
C HIS A 73 -8.42 1.73 2.10
N ASP A 74 -9.52 2.48 2.10
CA ASP A 74 -10.30 2.78 0.89
C ASP A 74 -9.99 4.19 0.39
N PHE A 75 -9.53 4.27 -0.86
CA PHE A 75 -9.40 5.51 -1.61
C PHE A 75 -10.67 5.74 -2.44
N ASN A 76 -11.30 6.89 -2.23
CA ASN A 76 -12.53 7.28 -2.93
C ASN A 76 -12.21 8.31 -4.03
N GLY A 77 -12.96 8.28 -5.13
CA GLY A 77 -12.77 9.19 -6.26
C GLY A 77 -11.58 8.86 -7.16
N VAL A 78 -11.08 7.63 -7.09
CA VAL A 78 -9.90 7.13 -7.84
C VAL A 78 -10.19 5.77 -8.47
N THR A 79 -9.36 5.37 -9.42
CA THR A 79 -9.42 4.11 -10.16
C THR A 79 -8.11 3.34 -10.01
N ILE A 80 -8.10 2.04 -10.35
CA ILE A 80 -6.86 1.24 -10.24
C ILE A 80 -5.71 1.77 -11.11
N ALA A 81 -6.04 2.47 -12.19
CA ALA A 81 -5.05 3.12 -13.06
C ALA A 81 -4.23 4.18 -12.32
N ASP A 82 -4.79 4.83 -11.29
CA ASP A 82 -4.10 5.84 -10.48
C ASP A 82 -3.02 5.24 -9.55
N PHE A 83 -3.00 3.91 -9.43
CA PHE A 83 -2.03 3.15 -8.61
C PHE A 83 -1.07 2.31 -9.46
N THR A 84 -1.22 2.36 -10.79
CA THR A 84 -0.32 1.68 -11.72
C THR A 84 0.94 2.55 -11.88
N ASP A 85 2.13 1.93 -11.79
CA ASP A 85 3.43 2.63 -11.88
C ASP A 85 3.70 3.67 -10.77
N VAL A 86 2.97 3.60 -9.65
CA VAL A 86 3.13 4.52 -8.51
C VAL A 86 3.89 3.82 -7.37
N PRO A 87 5.07 4.30 -6.94
CA PRO A 87 5.81 3.65 -5.87
C PRO A 87 5.11 3.83 -4.51
N ILE A 88 5.21 2.81 -3.66
CA ILE A 88 4.84 2.90 -2.23
C ILE A 88 6.10 3.25 -1.45
N ARG A 89 5.98 4.14 -0.46
CA ARG A 89 7.06 4.51 0.45
C ARG A 89 6.66 4.24 1.88
N ILE A 90 7.57 3.62 2.62
CA ILE A 90 7.44 3.39 4.05
C ILE A 90 8.32 4.41 4.76
N ILE A 91 7.73 5.14 5.70
CA ILE A 91 8.40 6.20 6.45
C ILE A 91 8.38 5.85 7.93
N ALA A 92 9.56 5.76 8.56
CA ALA A 92 9.72 5.59 9.99
C ALA A 92 10.58 6.72 10.55
N GLY A 93 10.14 7.38 11.63
CA GLY A 93 10.92 8.46 12.26
C GLY A 93 11.36 9.57 11.30
N ASN A 94 10.49 9.96 10.36
CA ASN A 94 10.74 10.96 9.29
C ASN A 94 11.75 10.55 8.21
N SER A 95 12.16 9.28 8.15
CA SER A 95 13.05 8.75 7.11
C SER A 95 12.33 7.71 6.27
N VAL A 96 12.59 7.70 4.96
CA VAL A 96 12.13 6.63 4.07
C VAL A 96 12.96 5.39 4.36
N VAL A 97 12.32 4.30 4.80
CA VAL A 97 12.97 3.03 5.15
C VAL A 97 12.81 1.96 4.07
N ALA A 98 11.78 2.07 3.23
CA ALA A 98 11.60 1.20 2.07
C ALA A 98 10.84 1.94 0.96
N VAL A 99 11.13 1.55 -0.29
CA VAL A 99 10.39 1.94 -1.48
C VAL A 99 9.99 0.66 -2.20
N CYS A 100 8.70 0.50 -2.47
CA CYS A 100 8.15 -0.66 -3.18
C CYS A 100 7.73 -0.20 -4.57
N ASP A 101 8.31 -0.82 -5.60
CA ASP A 101 7.87 -0.64 -6.98
C ASP A 101 6.76 -1.66 -7.32
N PRO A 102 5.80 -1.30 -8.18
CA PRO A 102 4.74 -2.22 -8.56
C PRO A 102 5.32 -3.42 -9.31
N THR A 103 5.00 -4.62 -8.85
CA THR A 103 5.27 -5.82 -9.65
C THR A 103 4.18 -5.91 -10.70
N VAL A 104 4.51 -5.44 -11.91
CA VAL A 104 3.79 -5.54 -13.21
C VAL A 104 2.26 -5.73 -13.13
N PRO A 105 1.44 -4.82 -13.70
CA PRO A 105 -0.01 -4.96 -13.69
C PRO A 105 -0.46 -6.34 -14.21
N VAL A 106 -1.31 -7.02 -13.43
CA VAL A 106 -1.99 -8.24 -13.86
C VAL A 106 -3.23 -7.81 -14.65
N PHE A 107 -3.13 -7.84 -15.98
CA PHE A 107 -4.22 -7.55 -16.91
C PHE A 107 -5.15 -8.76 -17.12
#